data_AF-A0A4Q3A8M3-F1
#
_entry.id   AF-A0A4Q3A8M3-F1
#
_cell.length_a   1.000
_cell.length_b   1.000
_cell.length_c   1.000
_cell.angle_alpha   90.00
_cell.angle_beta   90.00
_cell.angle_gamma   90.00
#
_symmetry.space_group_name_H-M   'P 1'
#
loop_
_entity.id
_entity.type
_entity.pdbx_description
1 polymer ?
#
loop_
_entity_poly.entity_id
_entity_poly.type
_entity_poly.pdbx_seq_one_letter_code
_entity_poly.pdbx_strand_id
1 'polypeptide(L)' 'MPIYAFEDVAPQIDPDAWVAPSADVIGDARLAAGSSVWFGAVIRADNTPIILG' A
#
# COMPACT_ATOMS: atom_id res chain seq x y z
N MET A 1 10.36 -1.29 6.51
CA MET A 1 9.26 -1.56 5.56
C MET A 1 8.59 -0.23 5.26
N PRO A 2 8.51 0.21 3.99
CA PRO A 2 8.01 1.54 3.65
C PRO A 2 6.47 1.55 3.59
N ILE A 3 5.85 1.16 4.70
CA ILE A 3 4.40 1.23 4.92
C ILE A 3 4.18 2.37 5.90
N TYR A 4 3.51 3.43 5.45
CA TYR A 4 3.37 4.66 6.23
C TYR A 4 1.91 4.99 6.46
N ALA A 5 1.57 5.24 7.73
CA ALA A 5 0.33 5.92 8.05
C ALA A 5 0.41 7.39 7.60
N PHE A 6 -0.71 7.91 7.13
CA PHE A 6 -0.93 9.34 6.91
C PHE A 6 -2.11 9.77 7.77
N GLU A 7 -1.89 10.73 8.67
CA GLU A 7 -2.79 11.01 9.80
C GLU A 7 -3.06 9.71 10.57
N ASP A 8 -4.33 9.38 10.83
CA ASP A 8 -4.73 8.17 11.55
C ASP A 8 -5.06 6.99 10.61
N VAL A 9 -4.69 7.07 9.32
CA VAL A 9 -5.01 6.05 8.31
C VAL A 9 -3.75 5.33 7.83
N ALA A 10 -3.74 4.01 8.00
CA ALA A 10 -2.67 3.13 7.54
C ALA A 10 -3.14 2.23 6.38
N PRO A 11 -2.22 1.81 5.49
CA PRO A 11 -2.53 0.85 4.44
C PRO A 11 -3.15 -0.44 4.97
N GLN A 12 -4.18 -0.92 4.29
CA GLN A 12 -4.79 -2.22 4.51
C GLN A 12 -4.21 -3.20 3.50
N ILE A 13 -3.36 -4.11 3.97
CA ILE A 13 -2.63 -5.05 3.11
C ILE A 13 -3.07 -6.45 3.49
N ASP A 14 -3.67 -7.16 2.53
CA ASP A 14 -3.98 -8.57 2.69
C ASP A 14 -2.69 -9.39 2.92
N PRO A 15 -2.68 -10.41 3.81
CA PRO A 15 -1.51 -11.25 4.05
C PRO A 15 -0.93 -11.94 2.80
N ASP A 16 -1.77 -12.18 1.77
CA ASP A 16 -1.37 -12.80 0.51
C ASP A 16 -0.90 -11.76 -0.54
N ALA A 17 -0.91 -10.47 -0.21
CA ALA A 17 -0.33 -9.43 -1.04
C ALA A 17 1.19 -9.31 -0.81
N TRP A 18 1.92 -8.96 -1.87
CA TRP A 18 3.37 -8.79 -1.80
C TRP A 18 3.80 -7.35 -2.05
N VAL A 19 4.56 -6.78 -1.12
CA VAL A 19 5.14 -5.44 -1.24
C VAL A 19 6.66 -5.55 -1.21
N ALA A 20 7.32 -5.14 -2.30
CA ALA A 20 8.77 -5.13 -2.38
C ALA A 20 9.39 -4.27 -1.27
N PRO A 21 10.59 -4.61 -0.72
CA PRO A 21 11.22 -3.84 0.35
C PRO A 21 11.49 -2.36 0.03
N SER A 22 11.56 -1.99 -1.25
CA SER A 22 11.79 -0.63 -1.74
C SER A 22 10.54 0.05 -2.30
N ALA A 23 9.35 -0.54 -2.15
CA ALA A 23 8.09 0.08 -2.55
C ALA A 23 7.49 0.87 -1.37
N ASP A 24 6.93 2.04 -1.67
CA ASP A 24 6.27 2.89 -0.68
C ASP A 24 4.74 2.79 -0.80
N VAL A 25 4.06 2.48 0.31
CA VAL A 25 2.60 2.41 0.40
C VAL A 25 2.13 3.31 1.56
N ILE A 26 1.32 4.32 1.25
CA ILE A 26 1.00 5.43 2.16
C ILE A 26 -0.51 5.69 2.18
N GLY A 27 -1.08 5.90 3.38
CA GLY A 27 -2.47 6.35 3.57
C GLY A 27 -3.52 5.27 3.34
N ASP A 28 -4.70 5.63 2.78
CA ASP A 28 -5.83 4.71 2.52
C ASP A 28 -5.61 3.85 1.25
N ALA A 29 -4.50 3.11 1.24
CA ALA A 29 -4.20 2.13 0.22
C ALA A 29 -4.71 0.75 0.67
N ARG A 30 -5.48 0.07 -0.20
CA ARG A 30 -6.08 -1.24 0.09
C ARG A 30 -5.61 -2.24 -0.95
N LEU A 31 -4.79 -3.20 -0.53
CA LEU A 31 -4.21 -4.23 -1.37
C LEU A 31 -4.93 -5.56 -1.11
N ALA A 32 -5.60 -6.09 -2.13
CA ALA A 32 -6.28 -7.37 -2.07
C ALA A 32 -5.31 -8.57 -2.16
N ALA A 33 -5.81 -9.75 -1.80
CA ALA A 33 -5.07 -11.01 -1.88
C ALA A 33 -4.50 -11.25 -3.29
N GLY A 34 -3.22 -11.64 -3.38
CA GLY A 34 -2.54 -11.91 -4.65
C GLY A 34 -2.08 -10.68 -5.43
N SER A 35 -2.37 -9.46 -4.94
CA SER A 35 -1.82 -8.24 -5.51
C SER A 35 -0.32 -8.08 -5.22
N SER A 36 0.40 -7.37 -6.08
CA SER A 36 1.84 -7.15 -5.91
C SER A 36 2.27 -5.73 -6.26
N VAL A 37 3.13 -5.16 -5.41
CA VAL A 37 3.74 -3.85 -5.60
C VAL A 37 5.25 -4.03 -5.70
N TRP A 38 5.78 -3.75 -6.88
CA TRP A 38 7.16 -4.05 -7.23
C TRP A 38 8.12 -2.91 -6.89
N PHE A 39 9.42 -3.23 -6.93
CA PHE A 39 10.51 -2.37 -6.49
C PHE A 39 10.40 -0.92 -7.01
N GLY A 40 10.47 0.05 -6.10
CA GLY A 40 10.47 1.49 -6.41
C GLY A 40 9.11 2.07 -6.79
N ALA A 41 8.04 1.28 -6.80
CA ALA A 41 6.70 1.82 -6.97
C ALA A 41 6.25 2.61 -5.73
N VAL A 42 5.46 3.65 -5.95
CA VAL A 42 4.89 4.50 -4.89
C VAL A 42 3.37 4.54 -5.05
N ILE A 43 2.67 4.09 -4.01
CA ILE A 43 1.22 4.24 -3.87
C ILE A 43 0.97 5.24 -2.73
N ARG A 44 0.55 6.44 -3.10
CA ARG A 44 0.21 7.51 -2.15
C ARG A 44 -1.30 7.81 -2.21
N ALA A 45 -2.02 7.26 -1.23
CA ALA A 45 -3.48 7.39 -1.09
C ALA A 45 -3.84 8.37 0.04
N ASP A 46 -3.38 9.62 -0.08
CA ASP A 46 -3.57 10.67 0.92
C ASP A 46 -4.80 11.57 0.67
N ASN A 47 -5.27 11.66 -0.58
CA ASN A 47 -6.49 12.41 -0.92
C ASN A 47 -7.75 11.54 -0.92
N THR A 48 -7.66 10.35 -1.51
CA THR A 48 -8.77 9.41 -1.72
C THR A 48 -8.24 7.98 -1.69
N PRO A 49 -9.09 6.97 -1.41
CA PRO A 49 -8.64 5.59 -1.35
C PRO A 49 -8.08 5.11 -2.69
N ILE A 50 -7.00 4.33 -2.66
CA ILE A 50 -6.49 3.58 -3.82
C ILE A 50 -6.73 2.09 -3.53
N ILE A 51 -7.52 1.44 -4.39
CA ILE A 51 -7.89 0.03 -4.25
C ILE A 51 -7.17 -0.77 -5.33
N LEU A 52 -6.29 -1.69 -4.92
CA LEU A 52 -5.63 -2.66 -5.79
C LEU A 52 -6.32 -4.01 -5.61
N GLY A 53 -6.96 -4.49 -6.68
CA GLY A 53 -7.68 -5.77 -6.71
C GLY A 53 -6.77 -6.98 -6.88
#